data_AF-A0A5C7VP79-F1
#
_entry.id   AF-A0A5C7VP79-F1
#
_cell.length_a   1.000
_cell.length_b   1.000
_cell.length_c   1.000
_cell.angle_alpha   90.00
_cell.angle_beta   90.00
_cell.angle_gamma   90.00
#
_symmetry.space_group_name_H-M   'P 1'
#
loop_
_entity.id
_entity.type
_entity.pdbx_description
1 polymer ?
#
loop_
_entity_poly.entity_id
_entity_poly.type
_entity_poly.pdbx_seq_one_letter_code
_entity_poly.pdbx_strand_id
1 'polypeptide(L)' 'MVKKTQQVFKILTLNQISSVGLKQFPADQYLVGHDLVDPDVILVRSHNMLDMDIPEHVIAIGRAGAGTNNIPVDAM' A
#
# COMPACT_ATOMS: atom_id res chain seq x y z
N MET A 1 -31.95 0.66 7.10
CA MET A 1 -30.76 0.06 6.45
C MET A 1 -29.93 1.17 5.85
N VAL A 2 -28.85 1.59 6.53
CA VAL A 2 -27.88 2.54 5.95
C VAL A 2 -27.00 1.72 5.00
N LYS A 3 -27.03 2.02 3.70
CA LYS A 3 -26.04 1.50 2.76
C LYS A 3 -24.68 2.06 3.21
N LYS A 4 -23.86 1.23 3.87
CA LYS A 4 -22.45 1.54 4.08
C LYS A 4 -21.86 1.66 2.69
N THR A 5 -21.53 2.86 2.25
CA THR A 5 -20.70 3.06 1.06
C THR A 5 -19.44 2.22 1.26
N GLN A 6 -19.25 1.18 0.44
CA GLN A 6 -17.99 0.45 0.41
C GLN A 6 -16.93 1.45 -0.03
N GLN A 7 -16.18 1.97 0.94
CA GLN A 7 -14.99 2.78 0.67
C GLN A 7 -13.94 1.84 0.08
N VAL A 8 -13.37 2.25 -1.06
CA VAL A 8 -12.31 1.52 -1.76
C VAL A 8 -10.98 1.98 -1.20
N PHE A 9 -10.15 1.04 -0.76
CA PHE A 9 -8.80 1.36 -0.25
C PHE A 9 -7.83 1.60 -1.40
N LYS A 10 -7.11 2.71 -1.35
CA LYS A 10 -6.05 3.05 -2.30
C LYS A 10 -4.74 2.41 -1.87
N ILE A 11 -4.17 1.57 -2.73
CA ILE A 11 -2.88 0.92 -2.52
C ILE A 11 -1.84 1.50 -3.48
N LEU A 12 -0.91 2.29 -2.95
CA LEU A 12 0.24 2.79 -3.69
C LEU A 12 1.31 1.70 -3.82
N THR A 13 1.79 1.45 -5.03
CA THR A 13 2.90 0.50 -5.27
C THR A 13 4.22 1.24 -5.54
N LEU A 14 5.25 1.00 -4.72
CA LEU A 14 6.56 1.68 -4.86
C LEU A 14 7.60 0.90 -5.70
N ASN A 15 7.20 -0.18 -6.36
CA ASN A 15 8.02 -0.95 -7.30
C ASN A 15 7.11 -1.71 -8.29
N GLN A 16 7.72 -2.42 -9.24
CA GLN A 16 7.01 -3.48 -9.95
C GLN A 16 6.66 -4.62 -8.99
N ILE A 17 5.35 -4.78 -8.75
CA ILE A 17 4.78 -5.89 -7.99
C ILE A 17 4.20 -6.91 -8.96
N SER A 18 4.37 -8.20 -8.68
CA SER A 18 3.85 -9.27 -9.53
C SER A 18 2.34 -9.15 -9.70
N SER A 19 1.88 -9.25 -10.96
CA SER A 19 0.45 -9.26 -11.29
C SER A 19 -0.31 -10.39 -10.58
N VAL A 20 0.36 -11.52 -10.30
CA VAL A 20 -0.23 -12.63 -9.52
C VAL A 20 -0.53 -12.21 -8.08
N GLY A 21 0.34 -11.42 -7.45
CA GLY A 21 0.11 -10.87 -6.12
C GLY A 21 -0.97 -9.80 -6.13
N LEU A 22 -0.97 -8.92 -7.14
CA LEU A 22 -1.97 -7.85 -7.25
C LEU A 22 -3.40 -8.37 -7.45
N LYS A 23 -3.58 -9.56 -8.02
CA LYS A 23 -4.89 -10.22 -8.14
C LYS A 23 -5.56 -10.52 -6.79
N GLN A 24 -4.82 -10.47 -5.67
CA GLN A 24 -5.39 -10.63 -4.33
C GLN A 24 -6.13 -9.36 -3.84
N PHE A 25 -6.04 -8.24 -4.57
CA PHE A 25 -6.75 -7.00 -4.28
C PHE A 25 -7.89 -6.83 -5.28
N PRO A 26 -9.10 -7.34 -4.97
CA PRO A 26 -10.24 -7.24 -5.89
C PRO A 26 -10.71 -5.78 -6.04
N ALA A 27 -11.08 -5.41 -7.26
CA ALA A 27 -11.32 -4.01 -7.66
C ALA A 27 -12.59 -3.39 -7.04
N ASP A 28 -13.46 -4.19 -6.43
CA ASP A 28 -14.63 -3.72 -5.67
C ASP A 28 -14.25 -3.18 -4.28
N GLN A 29 -13.05 -3.49 -3.81
CA GLN A 29 -12.55 -3.12 -2.49
C GLN A 29 -11.24 -2.34 -2.52
N TYR A 30 -10.45 -2.47 -3.59
CA TYR A 30 -9.11 -1.89 -3.68
C TYR A 30 -8.87 -1.19 -5.02
N LEU A 31 -8.25 -0.02 -4.95
CA LEU A 31 -7.68 0.70 -6.10
C LEU A 31 -6.16 0.60 -5.98
N VAL A 32 -5.52 -0.15 -6.88
CA VAL A 32 -4.06 -0.33 -6.86
C VAL A 32 -3.41 0.48 -7.98
N GLY A 33 -2.36 1.23 -7.68
CA GLY A 33 -1.65 2.03 -8.67
C GLY A 33 -0.28 2.55 -8.20
N HIS A 34 0.53 3.02 -9.13
CA HIS A 34 1.88 3.55 -8.84
C HIS A 34 1.93 5.07 -8.68
N ASP A 35 0.87 5.78 -9.11
CA ASP A 35 0.77 7.24 -9.04
C ASP A 35 -0.43 7.70 -8.19
N LEU A 36 -0.81 6.89 -7.20
CA LEU A 36 -1.93 7.23 -6.31
C LEU A 36 -1.52 8.32 -5.33
N VAL A 37 -2.28 9.40 -5.32
CA VAL A 37 -2.17 10.48 -4.33
C VAL A 37 -3.02 10.12 -3.11
N ASP A 38 -2.49 10.40 -1.92
CA ASP A 38 -3.17 10.19 -0.64
C ASP A 38 -3.60 8.72 -0.45
N PRO A 39 -2.62 7.78 -0.41
CA PRO A 39 -2.92 6.35 -0.33
C PRO A 39 -3.27 5.91 1.08
N ASP A 40 -4.22 4.97 1.21
CA ASP A 40 -4.52 4.34 2.50
C ASP A 40 -3.44 3.29 2.86
N VAL A 41 -2.85 2.65 1.85
CA VAL A 41 -1.91 1.54 2.02
C VAL A 41 -0.74 1.69 1.06
N ILE A 42 0.46 1.32 1.50
CA ILE A 42 1.66 1.25 0.64
C ILE A 42 2.10 -0.21 0.49
N LEU A 43 2.31 -0.64 -0.76
CA LEU A 43 2.87 -1.94 -1.11
C LEU A 43 4.23 -1.76 -1.76
N VAL A 44 5.28 -2.21 -1.08
CA VAL A 44 6.68 -2.02 -1.48
C VAL A 44 7.36 -3.35 -1.77
N ARG A 45 8.47 -3.35 -2.52
CA ARG A 45 9.37 -4.50 -2.65
C ARG A 45 10.78 -4.18 -2.20
N SER A 46 11.52 -3.41 -2.99
CA SER A 46 12.92 -3.06 -2.78
C SER A 46 13.15 -1.55 -2.74
N HIS A 47 12.10 -0.74 -2.88
CA HIS A 47 12.18 0.71 -2.67
C HIS A 47 12.54 1.00 -1.22
N ASN A 48 13.47 1.94 -1.01
CA ASN A 48 13.84 2.39 0.32
C ASN A 48 12.87 3.47 0.80
N MET A 49 12.22 3.25 1.93
CA MET A 49 11.26 4.18 2.53
C MET A 49 11.80 4.87 3.79
N LEU A 50 13.07 4.66 4.15
CA LEU A 50 13.64 5.17 5.41
C LEU A 50 13.62 6.70 5.51
N ASP A 51 13.71 7.39 4.37
CA ASP A 51 13.69 8.86 4.29
C ASP A 51 12.39 9.40 3.66
N MET A 52 11.37 8.55 3.50
CA MET A 52 10.10 8.94 2.90
C MET A 52 9.16 9.51 3.97
N ASP A 53 8.58 10.67 3.69
CA ASP A 53 7.46 11.19 4.49
C ASP A 53 6.22 10.32 4.24
N ILE A 54 5.84 9.52 5.23
CA ILE A 54 4.66 8.65 5.19
C ILE A 54 3.52 9.39 5.88
N PRO A 55 2.39 9.66 5.21
CA PRO A 55 1.24 10.32 5.84
C PRO A 55 0.70 9.51 7.03
N GLU A 56 0.31 10.18 8.11
CA GLU A 56 -0.22 9.53 9.33
C GLU A 56 -1.51 8.72 9.10
N HIS A 57 -2.24 8.99 8.02
CA HIS A 57 -3.45 8.25 7.67
C HIS A 57 -3.16 6.92 6.95
N VAL A 58 -1.90 6.64 6.58
CA VAL A 58 -1.52 5.36 5.98
C VAL A 58 -1.73 4.28 7.05
N ILE A 59 -2.71 3.40 6.83
CA ILE A 59 -3.12 2.41 7.81
C ILE A 59 -2.28 1.12 7.76
N ALA A 60 -1.57 0.90 6.65
CA ALA A 60 -0.75 -0.30 6.49
C ALA A 60 0.38 -0.13 5.47
N ILE A 61 1.50 -0.82 5.73
CA ILE A 61 2.58 -1.02 4.76
C ILE A 61 2.86 -2.51 4.62
N GLY A 62 2.74 -3.02 3.40
CA GLY A 62 3.06 -4.40 3.05
C GLY A 62 4.35 -4.48 2.23
N ARG A 63 5.20 -5.48 2.49
CA ARG A 63 6.34 -5.79 1.62
C ARG A 63 6.11 -7.07 0.81
N ALA A 64 6.23 -6.97 -0.50
CA ALA A 64 6.32 -8.10 -1.41
C ALA A 64 7.75 -8.67 -1.45
N GLY A 65 8.16 -9.37 -0.39
CA GLY A 65 9.51 -9.94 -0.29
C GLY A 65 9.86 -10.36 1.14
N ALA A 66 11.14 -10.60 1.40
CA ALA A 66 11.64 -10.98 2.71
C ALA A 66 12.19 -9.78 3.50
N GLY A 67 11.98 -9.80 4.82
CA GLY A 67 12.47 -8.80 5.78
C GLY A 67 11.81 -7.44 5.66
N THR A 68 12.17 -6.49 6.52
CA THR A 68 11.58 -5.13 6.55
C THR A 68 12.62 -4.02 6.49
N ASN A 69 13.87 -4.35 6.13
CA ASN A 69 15.03 -3.44 6.16
C ASN A 69 14.88 -2.15 5.32
N ASN A 70 13.85 -2.05 4.49
CA ASN A 70 13.56 -0.89 3.65
C ASN A 70 12.36 -0.07 4.13
N ILE A 71 11.74 -0.46 5.24
CA ILE A 71 10.57 0.17 5.85
C ILE A 71 11.02 0.78 7.18
N PRO A 72 10.64 2.03 7.51
CA PRO A 72 11.03 2.68 8.77
C PRO A 72 10.19 2.16 9.96
N VAL A 73 10.23 0.85 10.23
CA VAL A 73 9.35 0.18 11.20
C VAL A 73 9.41 0.83 12.59
N ASP A 74 10.60 1.28 13.03
CA ASP A 74 10.77 1.88 14.36
C ASP A 74 10.19 3.30 14.48
N ALA A 75 9.88 3.95 13.35
CA ALA A 75 9.31 5.29 13.30
C ALA A 75 7.79 5.30 13.03
N MET A 76 7.16 4.11 12.96
CA MET A 76 5.73 3.91 12.68
C MET A 76 4.93 3.49 13.92
#